data_AF-A0A3D0SSS8-F1
#
_entry.id   AF-A0A3D0SSS8-F1
#
_cell.length_a   1.000
_cell.length_b   1.000
_cell.length_c   1.000
_cell.angle_alpha   90.00
_cell.angle_beta   90.00
_cell.angle_gamma   90.00
#
_symmetry.space_group_name_H-M   'P 1'
#
loop_
_entity.id
_entity.type
_entity.pdbx_description
1 polymer ?
#
loop_
_entity_poly.entity_id
_entity_poly.type
_entity_poly.pdbx_seq_one_letter_code
_entity_poly.pdbx_strand_id
1 'polypeptide(L)'
;GQFYQTHFHARNLTHQSLVGQAIPSVSPGLAASHFQKIECFCFNRQQFHAGESKEMPVTFRIDPDLPPDVRTVTLSYTFFRLDEAGGS
;
A
#
# COMPACT_ATOMS: atom_id res chain seq x y z
N GLY A 1 -15.64 12.15 -8.42
CA GLY A 1 -14.88 11.24 -7.54
C GLY A 1 -14.31 12.04 -6.40
N GLN A 2 -14.54 11.60 -5.16
CA GLN A 2 -14.00 12.20 -3.94
C GLN A 2 -12.57 11.68 -3.69
N PHE A 3 -11.70 12.53 -3.17
CA PHE A 3 -10.35 12.15 -2.75
C PHE A 3 -10.39 11.71 -1.28
N TYR A 4 -9.72 10.60 -0.99
CA TYR A 4 -9.56 10.08 0.35
C TYR A 4 -8.07 9.96 0.66
N GLN A 5 -7.70 10.33 1.87
CA GLN A 5 -6.33 10.22 2.37
C GLN A 5 -6.34 9.43 3.68
N THR A 6 -5.43 8.48 3.79
CA THR A 6 -5.17 7.71 5.00
C THR A 6 -3.68 7.57 5.23
N HIS A 7 -3.25 7.36 6.46
CA HIS A 7 -1.84 7.25 6.83
C HIS A 7 -1.59 5.88 7.44
N PHE A 8 -0.68 5.12 6.84
CA PHE A 8 -0.17 3.89 7.43
C PHE A 8 1.15 4.18 8.15
N HIS A 9 1.43 3.43 9.20
CA HIS A 9 2.68 3.52 9.95
C HIS A 9 3.43 2.19 9.85
N ALA A 10 4.63 2.21 9.28
CA ALA A 10 5.52 1.04 9.21
C ALA A 10 6.72 1.23 10.12
N ARG A 11 7.08 0.19 10.87
CA ARG A 11 8.24 0.19 11.75
C ARG A 11 9.06 -1.08 11.58
N ASN A 12 10.37 -0.92 11.46
CA ASN A 12 11.30 -2.02 11.56
C ASN A 12 11.48 -2.42 13.02
N LEU A 13 10.95 -3.57 13.40
CA LEU A 13 11.06 -4.12 14.76
C LEU A 13 12.34 -4.92 14.99
N THR A 14 13.22 -5.02 14.00
CA THR A 14 14.49 -5.74 14.11
C THR A 14 15.63 -4.80 14.48
N HIS A 15 16.75 -5.40 14.89
CA HIS A 15 18.00 -4.70 15.17
C HIS A 15 18.91 -4.55 13.95
N GLN A 16 18.42 -4.85 12.74
CA GLN A 16 19.19 -4.79 11.50
C GLN A 16 18.47 -3.90 10.48
N SER A 17 19.23 -3.31 9.56
CA SER A 17 18.62 -2.62 8.43
C SER A 17 17.93 -3.64 7.51
N LEU A 18 16.72 -3.31 7.05
CA LEU A 18 15.98 -4.15 6.10
C LEU A 18 15.48 -3.32 4.93
N VAL A 19 15.28 -3.98 3.80
CA VAL A 19 14.56 -3.42 2.67
C VAL A 19 13.20 -4.11 2.61
N GLY A 20 12.14 -3.32 2.54
CA GLY A 20 10.79 -3.82 2.48
C GLY A 20 10.04 -3.24 1.28
N GLN A 21 9.07 -4.01 0.78
CA GLN A 21 8.17 -3.58 -0.27
C GLN A 21 6.73 -3.88 0.13
N ALA A 22 5.89 -2.85 0.10
CA ALA A 22 4.46 -2.98 0.35
C ALA A 22 3.73 -3.18 -0.98
N ILE A 23 3.09 -4.34 -1.17
CA ILE A 23 2.28 -4.65 -2.34
C ILE A 23 0.81 -4.39 -2.00
N PRO A 24 0.14 -3.45 -2.70
CA PRO A 24 -1.29 -3.19 -2.50
C PRO A 24 -2.17 -4.28 -3.13
N SER A 25 -3.33 -4.50 -2.54
CA SER A 25 -4.42 -5.28 -3.10
C SER A 25 -5.76 -4.60 -2.81
N VAL A 26 -6.68 -4.62 -3.77
CA VAL A 26 -8.00 -4.00 -3.67
C VAL A 26 -9.08 -5.06 -3.92
N SER A 27 -10.09 -5.09 -3.06
CA SER A 27 -11.21 -6.03 -3.14
C SER A 27 -12.55 -5.30 -2.88
N PRO A 28 -13.66 -5.71 -3.53
CA PRO A 28 -13.76 -6.71 -4.59
C PRO A 28 -13.08 -6.26 -5.90
N GLY A 29 -12.73 -7.19 -6.78
CA GLY A 29 -12.01 -6.89 -8.03
C GLY A 29 -12.72 -5.86 -8.92
N LEU A 30 -14.05 -5.83 -8.90
CA LEU A 30 -14.86 -4.80 -9.57
C LEU A 30 -14.50 -3.40 -9.07
N ALA A 31 -14.33 -3.23 -7.75
CA ALA A 31 -13.89 -1.96 -7.17
C ALA A 31 -12.45 -1.60 -7.54
N ALA A 32 -11.58 -2.60 -7.76
CA ALA A 32 -10.19 -2.37 -8.13
C ALA A 32 -10.05 -1.59 -9.45
N SER A 33 -10.91 -1.86 -10.43
CA SER A 33 -10.94 -1.14 -11.72
C SER A 33 -11.40 0.32 -11.59
N HIS A 34 -12.16 0.64 -10.55
CA HIS A 34 -12.64 2.00 -10.24
C HIS A 34 -11.80 2.69 -9.17
N PHE A 35 -10.79 2.00 -8.62
CA PHE A 35 -9.91 2.53 -7.59
C PHE A 35 -8.65 3.11 -8.24
N GLN A 36 -8.54 4.44 -8.22
CA GLN A 36 -7.37 5.13 -8.73
C GLN A 36 -6.50 5.59 -7.57
N LYS A 37 -5.37 4.90 -7.40
CA LYS A 37 -4.34 5.31 -6.44
C LYS A 37 -3.58 6.50 -7.01
N ILE A 38 -3.64 7.64 -6.31
CA ILE A 38 -3.08 8.91 -6.78
C ILE A 38 -1.66 9.10 -6.25
N GLU A 39 -1.39 8.68 -5.01
CA GLU A 39 -0.05 8.82 -4.45
C GLU A 39 0.81 7.56 -4.57
N CYS A 40 2.02 7.82 -5.04
CA CYS A 40 3.03 6.87 -5.42
C CYS A 40 3.92 6.51 -4.21
N PHE A 41 3.36 5.82 -3.22
CA PHE A 41 4.15 4.83 -2.48
C PHE A 41 4.36 3.54 -3.29
N CYS A 42 3.86 3.54 -4.52
CA CYS A 42 3.87 2.41 -5.43
C CYS A 42 5.31 1.97 -5.74
N PHE A 43 5.66 0.82 -5.17
CA PHE A 43 6.70 -0.09 -5.62
C PHE A 43 8.15 0.24 -5.29
N ASN A 44 8.44 1.33 -4.58
CA ASN A 44 9.81 1.60 -4.17
C ASN A 44 10.22 0.74 -2.97
N ARG A 45 11.42 0.19 -3.09
CA ARG A 45 12.13 -0.54 -2.04
C ARG A 45 12.43 0.42 -0.90
N GLN A 46 11.71 0.28 0.20
CA GLN A 46 11.91 1.15 1.35
C GLN A 46 12.95 0.52 2.25
N GLN A 47 14.10 1.18 2.33
CA GLN A 47 15.10 0.88 3.34
C GLN A 47 14.61 1.39 4.69
N PHE A 48 14.73 0.54 5.71
CA PHE A 48 14.50 0.88 7.11
C PHE A 48 15.75 0.53 7.90
N HIS A 49 16.29 1.48 8.65
CA HIS A 49 17.30 1.21 9.68
C HIS A 49 16.68 0.45 10.86
N ALA A 50 17.54 -0.10 11.72
CA ALA A 50 17.12 -0.78 12.94
C ALA A 50 16.22 0.13 13.79
N GLY A 51 15.01 -0.33 14.12
CA GLY A 51 14.04 0.44 14.90
C GLY A 51 13.32 1.59 14.17
N GLU A 52 13.71 1.91 12.93
CA GLU A 52 13.18 3.06 12.18
C GLU A 52 11.68 2.91 11.89
N SER A 53 10.96 4.03 11.98
CA SER A 53 9.55 4.12 11.62
C SER A 53 9.34 5.13 10.49
N LYS A 54 8.39 4.85 9.60
CA LYS A 54 8.01 5.72 8.49
C LYS A 54 6.51 5.84 8.41
N GLU A 55 6.05 7.08 8.21
CA GLU A 55 4.68 7.35 7.82
C GLU A 55 4.52 7.14 6.32
N MET A 56 3.43 6.49 5.94
CA MET A 56 3.10 6.12 4.58
C MET A 56 1.71 6.66 4.25
N PRO A 57 1.59 7.95 3.88
CA PRO A 57 0.36 8.49 3.35
C PRO A 57 -0.08 7.73 2.10
N VAL A 58 -1.38 7.48 2.00
CA VAL A 58 -2.03 6.86 0.85
C VAL A 58 -3.21 7.74 0.48
N THR A 59 -3.08 8.35 -0.71
CA THR A 59 -4.15 9.12 -1.33
C THR A 59 -4.75 8.34 -2.49
N PHE A 60 -6.07 8.20 -2.49
CA PHE A 60 -6.81 7.48 -3.52
C PHE A 60 -8.12 8.18 -3.87
N ARG A 61 -8.63 7.85 -5.06
CA ARG A 61 -9.91 8.31 -5.57
C ARG A 61 -10.73 7.12 -6.03
N ILE A 62 -12.01 7.14 -5.69
CA ILE A 62 -12.99 6.17 -6.19
C ILE A 62 -13.76 6.83 -7.32
N ASP A 63 -13.85 6.13 -8.45
CA ASP A 63 -14.64 6.57 -9.59
C ASP A 63 -16.14 6.62 -9.23
N PRO A 64 -16.87 7.69 -9.56
CA PRO A 64 -18.32 7.74 -9.36
C PRO A 64 -19.09 6.64 -10.10
N ASP A 65 -18.52 6.04 -11.15
CA ASP A 65 -19.14 4.95 -11.91
C ASP A 65 -19.02 3.58 -11.20
N LEU A 66 -18.57 3.56 -9.94
CA LEU A 66 -18.54 2.34 -9.14
C LEU A 66 -19.97 1.74 -9.04
N PRO A 67 -20.15 0.44 -9.36
CA PRO A 67 -21.46 -0.19 -9.31
C PRO A 67 -22.14 -0.04 -7.95
N PRO A 68 -23.46 0.25 -7.90
CA PRO A 68 -24.16 0.58 -6.66
C PRO A 68 -24.22 -0.57 -5.65
N ASP A 69 -24.01 -1.80 -6.10
CA ASP A 69 -23.96 -3.00 -5.25
C ASP A 69 -22.65 -3.10 -4.46
N VAL A 70 -21.60 -2.36 -4.84
CA VAL A 70 -20.33 -2.31 -4.11
C VAL A 70 -20.44 -1.30 -2.96
N ARG A 71 -20.81 -1.79 -1.79
CA ARG A 71 -20.93 -0.98 -0.56
C ARG A 71 -19.64 -0.83 0.23
N THR A 72 -18.65 -1.69 -0.03
CA THR A 72 -17.40 -1.73 0.73
C THR A 72 -16.25 -2.00 -0.21
N VAL A 73 -15.22 -1.17 -0.12
CA VAL A 73 -13.95 -1.33 -0.82
C VAL A 73 -12.88 -1.52 0.24
N THR A 74 -12.12 -2.60 0.12
CA THR A 74 -11.03 -2.91 1.03
C THR A 74 -9.71 -2.71 0.29
N LEU A 75 -8.89 -1.80 0.81
CA LEU A 75 -7.49 -1.67 0.43
C LEU A 75 -6.63 -2.37 1.49
N SER A 76 -5.84 -3.35 1.08
CA SER A 76 -4.90 -4.05 1.94
C SER A 76 -3.49 -3.92 1.39
N TYR A 77 -2.50 -3.87 2.28
CA TYR A 77 -1.09 -3.95 1.90
C TYR A 77 -0.47 -5.20 2.51
N THR A 78 0.22 -5.97 1.68
CA THR A 78 1.09 -7.05 2.15
C THR A 78 2.51 -6.55 2.11
N PHE A 79 3.20 -6.61 3.25
CA PHE A 79 4.57 -6.13 3.37
C PHE A 79 5.54 -7.30 3.25
N PHE A 80 6.37 -7.28 2.22
CA PHE A 80 7.41 -8.28 1.98
C PHE A 80 8.76 -7.70 2.37
N ARG A 81 9.56 -8.49 3.10
CA ARG A 81 10.99 -8.19 3.22
C ARG A 81 11.66 -8.63 1.93
N LEU A 82 12.50 -7.76 1.40
CA LEU A 82 13.41 -8.07 0.32
C LEU A 82 14.75 -8.38 0.97
N ASP A 83 15.03 -9.66 1.14
CA ASP A 83 16.39 -10.16 1.25
C ASP A 83 17.15 -9.82 -0.05
N GLU A 84 18.46 -9.55 0.04
CA GLU A 84 19.32 -9.25 -1.12
C GLU A 84 19.51 -10.45 -2.08
N ALA A 85 18.54 -11.34 -2.18
CA ALA A 85 18.53 -12.46 -3.13
C ALA A 85 17.30 -12.34 -4.04
N GLY A 86 17.40 -11.48 -5.05
CA GLY A 86 16.56 -11.64 -6.23
C GLY A 86 16.83 -13.01 -6.84
N GLY A 87 15.81 -13.86 -6.89
CA GLY A 87 15.79 -15.07 -7.70
C GLY A 87 16.25 -16.34 -6.99
N SER A 88 15.32 -17.28 -6.82
CA SER A 88 15.57 -18.66 -7.20
C SER A 88 14.74 -18.97 -8.43
#